data_AF-A0A348PU43-F1
#
_entry.id   AF-A0A348PU43-F1
#
_cell.length_a   1.000
_cell.length_b   1.000
_cell.length_c   1.000
_cell.angle_alpha   90.00
_cell.angle_beta   90.00
_cell.angle_gamma   90.00
#
_symmetry.space_group_name_H-M   'P 1'
#
loop_
_entity.id
_entity.type
_entity.pdbx_description
1 polymer ?
#
loop_
_entity_poly.entity_id
_entity_poly.type
_entity_poly.pdbx_seq_one_letter_code
_entity_poly.pdbx_strand_id
1 'polypeptide(L)'
;MPEGSSAFANFIVNLYSSSIGQWSYFIIALASFSIMFGTSIGVLDGYSRALNHTTKLIFNPTFKPHKSSSPKGYRIAIALISIGAFSIILFFMNQFRQLIDLATTISFVIAPFIAIANLRLVTSKHIQDKYKPSKLMITISVLGIIFLSGFAGFYVWKQFF
;
A
#
# COMPACT_ATOMS: atom_id res chain seq x y z
N MET A 1 -15.83 12.06 -13.18
CA MET A 1 -15.66 11.76 -11.75
C MET A 1 -15.68 13.08 -11.00
N PRO A 2 -16.28 13.15 -9.80
CA PRO A 2 -16.29 14.38 -8.98
C PRO A 2 -14.86 14.82 -8.61
N GLU A 3 -14.64 16.13 -8.44
CA GLU A 3 -13.29 16.71 -8.23
C GLU A 3 -12.83 16.76 -6.76
N GLY A 4 -13.70 16.44 -5.80
CA GLY A 4 -13.38 16.42 -4.36
C GLY A 4 -13.56 15.05 -3.70
N SER A 5 -12.79 14.79 -2.63
CA SER A 5 -12.79 13.49 -1.91
C SER A 5 -14.15 13.11 -1.31
N SER A 6 -14.87 14.07 -0.73
CA SER A 6 -16.20 13.86 -0.14
C SER A 6 -17.27 13.59 -1.20
N ALA A 7 -17.21 14.31 -2.32
CA ALA A 7 -18.10 14.12 -3.45
C ALA A 7 -17.83 12.78 -4.15
N PHE A 8 -16.56 12.37 -4.26
CA PHE A 8 -16.16 11.08 -4.78
C PHE A 8 -16.66 9.92 -3.90
N ALA A 9 -16.50 10.03 -2.58
CA ALA A 9 -17.00 9.01 -1.64
C ALA A 9 -18.51 8.84 -1.75
N ASN A 10 -19.27 9.95 -1.73
CA ASN A 10 -20.72 9.91 -1.95
C ASN A 10 -21.09 9.31 -3.31
N PHE A 11 -20.36 9.67 -4.37
CA PHE A 11 -20.59 9.13 -5.70
C PHE A 11 -20.44 7.61 -5.74
N ILE A 12 -19.37 7.05 -5.15
CA ILE A 12 -19.15 5.60 -5.11
C ILE A 12 -20.28 4.89 -4.36
N VAL A 13 -20.62 5.36 -3.16
CA VAL A 13 -21.69 4.74 -2.36
C VAL A 13 -23.02 4.77 -3.10
N ASN A 14 -23.36 5.91 -3.72
CA ASN A 14 -24.60 6.07 -4.49
C ASN A 14 -24.61 5.25 -5.80
N LEU A 15 -23.47 5.12 -6.46
CA LEU A 15 -23.34 4.30 -7.67
C LEU A 15 -23.71 2.85 -7.37
N TYR A 16 -23.14 2.27 -6.32
CA TYR A 16 -23.43 0.89 -5.93
C TYR A 16 -24.82 0.74 -5.30
N SER A 17 -25.28 1.69 -4.47
CA SER A 17 -26.62 1.61 -3.88
C SER A 17 -27.73 1.75 -4.92
N SER A 18 -27.53 2.55 -5.97
CA SER A 18 -28.49 2.66 -7.08
C SER A 18 -28.58 1.38 -7.92
N SER A 19 -27.48 0.64 -8.02
CA SER A 19 -27.42 -0.62 -8.79
C SER A 19 -27.97 -1.82 -8.01
N ILE A 20 -27.70 -1.90 -6.70
CA ILE A 20 -28.09 -3.04 -5.84
C ILE A 20 -29.45 -2.79 -5.17
N GLY A 21 -29.78 -1.53 -4.88
CA GLY A 21 -30.97 -1.12 -4.15
C GLY A 21 -30.62 -0.25 -2.93
N GLN A 22 -31.47 0.73 -2.64
CA GLN A 22 -31.18 1.78 -1.65
C GLN A 22 -30.95 1.27 -0.22
N TRP A 23 -31.52 0.11 0.13
CA TRP A 23 -31.29 -0.56 1.42
C TRP A 23 -29.79 -0.88 1.66
N SER A 24 -29.02 -1.08 0.60
CA SER A 24 -27.60 -1.41 0.67
C SER A 24 -26.70 -0.20 1.00
N TYR A 25 -27.23 1.02 0.94
CA TYR A 25 -26.48 2.26 1.18
C TYR A 25 -25.69 2.22 2.48
N PHE A 26 -26.35 1.91 3.61
CA PHE A 26 -25.70 1.88 4.91
C PHE A 26 -24.63 0.79 5.03
N ILE A 27 -24.86 -0.37 4.41
CA ILE A 27 -23.90 -1.49 4.40
C ILE A 27 -22.64 -1.07 3.62
N ILE A 28 -22.82 -0.52 2.43
CA ILE A 28 -21.71 -0.09 1.56
C ILE A 28 -20.93 1.05 2.21
N ALA A 29 -21.63 2.04 2.79
CA ALA A 29 -21.00 3.17 3.46
C ALA A 29 -20.13 2.71 4.65
N LEU A 30 -20.68 1.85 5.54
CA LEU A 30 -19.96 1.34 6.71
C LEU A 30 -18.77 0.46 6.31
N ALA A 31 -18.96 -0.42 5.32
CA ALA A 31 -17.90 -1.27 4.80
C ALA A 31 -16.77 -0.43 4.16
N SER A 32 -17.12 0.53 3.30
CA SER A 32 -16.15 1.40 2.63
C SER A 32 -15.36 2.23 3.64
N PHE A 33 -16.04 2.81 4.64
CA PHE A 33 -15.37 3.53 5.73
C PHE A 33 -14.40 2.61 6.49
N SER A 34 -14.85 1.41 6.87
CA SER A 34 -14.02 0.45 7.61
C SER A 34 -12.77 0.03 6.84
N ILE A 35 -12.89 -0.19 5.52
CA ILE A 35 -11.76 -0.55 4.64
C ILE A 35 -10.78 0.62 4.50
N MET A 36 -11.26 1.83 4.23
CA MET A 36 -10.40 3.01 4.07
C MET A 36 -9.71 3.41 5.39
N PHE A 37 -10.43 3.32 6.50
CA PHE A 37 -9.88 3.60 7.82
C PHE A 37 -8.85 2.54 8.24
N GLY A 38 -9.17 1.26 8.06
CA GLY A 38 -8.28 0.14 8.37
C GLY A 38 -6.99 0.17 7.55
N THR A 39 -7.08 0.47 6.25
CA THR A 39 -5.89 0.63 5.39
C THR A 39 -5.03 1.82 5.81
N SER A 40 -5.64 2.94 6.20
CA SER A 40 -4.91 4.11 6.73
C SER A 40 -4.13 3.76 8.00
N ILE A 41 -4.76 3.07 8.96
CA ILE A 41 -4.08 2.60 10.18
C ILE A 41 -2.94 1.63 9.83
N GLY A 42 -3.18 0.67 8.95
CA GLY A 42 -2.18 -0.31 8.54
C GLY A 42 -0.95 0.33 7.87
N VAL A 43 -1.16 1.35 7.04
CA VAL A 43 -0.08 2.13 6.43
C VAL A 43 0.69 2.91 7.49
N LEU A 44 -0.01 3.63 8.37
CA LEU A 44 0.64 4.41 9.43
C LEU A 44 1.48 3.53 10.36
N ASP A 45 0.96 2.40 10.84
CA ASP A 45 1.70 1.49 11.73
C ASP A 45 2.82 0.76 10.98
N GLY A 46 2.50 0.15 9.84
CA GLY A 46 3.43 -0.70 9.07
C GLY A 46 4.64 0.07 8.55
N TYR A 47 4.41 1.19 7.85
CA TYR A 47 5.50 1.99 7.30
C TYR A 47 6.31 2.70 8.39
N SER A 48 5.68 3.11 9.50
CA SER A 48 6.43 3.73 10.61
C SER A 48 7.40 2.75 11.26
N ARG A 49 7.01 1.47 11.41
CA ARG A 49 7.92 0.42 11.88
C ARG A 49 9.04 0.17 10.88
N ALA A 50 8.70 -0.01 9.60
CA ALA A 50 9.67 -0.26 8.55
C ALA A 50 10.70 0.89 8.48
N LEU A 51 10.25 2.13 8.45
CA LEU A 51 11.09 3.33 8.40
C LEU A 51 12.00 3.46 9.62
N ASN A 52 11.47 3.23 10.83
CA ASN A 52 12.27 3.25 12.05
C ASN A 52 13.36 2.16 12.06
N HIS A 53 13.07 0.97 11.55
CA HIS A 53 14.05 -0.12 11.46
C HIS A 53 15.11 0.15 10.38
N THR A 54 14.71 0.57 9.17
CA THR A 54 15.66 0.85 8.09
C THR A 54 16.57 2.02 8.41
N THR A 55 16.02 3.10 8.99
CA THR A 55 16.81 4.27 9.43
C THR A 55 17.87 3.86 10.45
N LYS A 56 17.52 3.01 11.42
CA LYS A 56 18.51 2.51 12.39
C LYS A 56 19.59 1.66 11.77
N LEU A 57 19.26 0.79 10.81
CA LEU A 57 20.26 -0.01 10.11
C LEU A 57 21.22 0.85 9.30
N ILE A 58 20.72 1.91 8.64
CA ILE A 58 21.53 2.83 7.83
C ILE A 58 22.46 3.66 8.71
N PHE A 59 21.96 4.27 9.78
CA PHE A 59 22.73 5.19 10.62
C PHE A 59 23.52 4.51 11.74
N ASN A 60 23.19 3.26 12.08
CA ASN A 60 23.92 2.50 13.09
C ASN A 60 24.05 1.03 12.69
N PRO A 61 25.02 0.68 11.82
CA PRO A 61 25.15 -0.67 11.24
C PRO A 61 25.39 -1.79 12.26
N THR A 62 25.87 -1.45 13.47
CA THR A 62 26.06 -2.39 14.59
C THR A 62 24.78 -2.65 15.39
N PHE A 63 23.67 -2.00 15.02
CA PHE A 63 22.38 -2.14 15.68
C PHE A 63 21.83 -3.55 15.52
N LYS A 64 21.79 -4.30 16.62
CA LYS A 64 21.11 -5.60 16.68
C LYS A 64 19.60 -5.37 16.78
N PRO A 65 18.77 -5.93 15.88
CA PRO A 65 17.32 -5.67 15.83
C PRO A 65 16.56 -6.09 17.10
N HIS A 66 17.18 -6.92 17.94
CA HIS A 66 16.61 -7.39 19.21
C HIS A 66 16.81 -6.42 20.39
N LYS A 67 17.66 -5.39 20.25
CA LYS A 67 17.82 -4.36 21.30
C LYS A 67 16.72 -3.31 21.15
N SER A 68 15.80 -3.30 22.12
CA SER A 68 14.68 -2.37 22.33
C SER A 68 14.60 -1.22 21.33
N SER A 69 13.64 -1.30 20.41
CA SER A 69 13.39 -0.23 19.46
C SER A 69 12.96 1.01 20.23
N SER A 70 13.82 2.05 20.28
CA SER A 70 13.48 3.30 20.96
C SER A 70 12.10 3.81 20.51
N PRO A 71 11.15 4.05 21.45
CA PRO A 71 9.80 4.49 21.13
C PRO A 71 9.79 5.87 20.46
N LYS A 72 10.87 6.66 20.62
CA LYS A 72 11.03 7.98 20.00
C LYS A 72 11.11 7.89 18.47
N GLY A 73 11.90 6.95 17.93
CA GLY A 73 12.08 6.81 16.48
C GLY A 73 10.80 6.39 15.77
N TYR A 74 10.01 5.51 16.40
CA TYR A 74 8.70 5.12 15.90
C TYR A 74 7.70 6.29 15.88
N ARG A 75 7.65 7.10 16.94
CA ARG A 75 6.79 8.30 17.00
C ARG A 75 7.16 9.33 15.93
N ILE A 76 8.46 9.56 15.71
CA ILE A 76 8.94 10.45 14.64
C ILE A 76 8.53 9.91 13.27
N ALA A 77 8.66 8.59 13.05
CA ALA A 77 8.24 7.96 11.80
C ALA A 77 6.73 8.12 11.55
N ILE A 78 5.88 7.92 12.57
CA ILE A 78 4.43 8.19 12.46
C ILE A 78 4.19 9.65 12.08
N ALA A 79 4.80 10.59 12.81
CA ALA A 79 4.59 12.01 12.55
C ALA A 79 5.00 12.38 11.12
N LEU A 80 6.15 11.89 10.66
CA LEU A 80 6.67 12.15 9.32
C LEU A 80 5.76 11.57 8.23
N ILE A 81 5.30 10.33 8.38
CA ILE A 81 4.39 9.69 7.41
C ILE A 81 3.04 10.40 7.39
N SER A 82 2.47 10.72 8.56
CA SER A 82 1.20 11.46 8.66
C SER A 82 1.31 12.84 8.02
N ILE A 83 2.34 13.62 8.35
CA ILE A 83 2.56 14.96 7.79
C ILE A 83 2.76 14.88 6.27
N GLY A 84 3.55 13.92 5.79
CA GLY A 84 3.77 13.70 4.36
C GLY A 84 2.46 13.36 3.62
N ALA A 85 1.67 12.42 4.17
CA ALA A 85 0.38 12.05 3.60
C ALA A 85 -0.61 13.22 3.57
N PHE A 86 -0.76 13.96 4.67
CA PHE A 86 -1.60 15.15 4.73
C PHE A 86 -1.13 16.23 3.74
N SER A 87 0.18 16.44 3.60
CA SER A 87 0.72 17.42 2.65
C SER A 87 0.36 17.08 1.20
N ILE A 88 0.45 15.79 0.82
CA ILE A 88 0.04 15.31 -0.51
C ILE A 88 -1.46 15.52 -0.71
N ILE A 89 -2.29 15.19 0.28
CA ILE A 89 -3.75 15.36 0.19
C ILE A 89 -4.11 16.84 0.01
N LEU A 90 -3.49 17.75 0.77
CA LEU A 90 -3.73 19.18 0.66
C LEU A 90 -3.30 19.72 -0.72
N PHE A 91 -2.17 19.25 -1.25
CA PHE A 91 -1.68 19.67 -2.57
C PHE A 91 -2.62 19.25 -3.71
N PHE A 92 -3.21 18.06 -3.63
CA PHE A 92 -4.12 17.52 -4.65
C PHE A 92 -5.60 17.64 -4.31
N MET A 93 -5.97 18.46 -3.32
CA MET A 93 -7.36 18.53 -2.81
C MET A 93 -8.37 18.92 -3.91
N ASN A 94 -7.96 19.78 -4.83
CA ASN A 94 -8.78 20.25 -5.96
C ASN A 94 -8.66 19.37 -7.21
N GLN A 95 -7.74 18.39 -7.21
CA GLN A 95 -7.47 17.49 -8.33
C GLN A 95 -7.47 16.04 -7.83
N PHE A 96 -8.50 15.67 -7.07
CA PHE A 96 -8.56 14.37 -6.38
C PHE A 96 -8.45 13.17 -7.34
N ARG A 97 -8.93 13.32 -8.58
CA ARG A 97 -8.73 12.31 -9.63
C ARG A 97 -7.25 12.08 -9.94
N GLN A 98 -6.47 13.15 -10.08
CA GLN A 98 -5.04 13.05 -10.35
C GLN A 98 -4.29 12.38 -9.19
N LEU A 99 -4.71 12.64 -7.95
CA LEU A 99 -4.16 11.95 -6.77
C LEU A 99 -4.36 10.44 -6.86
N ILE A 100 -5.58 10.00 -7.20
CA ILE A 100 -5.89 8.57 -7.35
C ILE A 100 -5.07 7.97 -8.49
N ASP A 101 -5.07 8.61 -9.67
CA ASP A 101 -4.34 8.12 -10.84
C ASP A 101 -2.84 7.98 -10.55
N LEU A 102 -2.24 8.97 -9.89
CA LEU A 102 -0.83 8.94 -9.46
C LEU A 102 -0.58 7.80 -8.46
N ALA A 103 -1.40 7.70 -7.41
CA ALA A 103 -1.24 6.67 -6.39
C ALA A 103 -1.36 5.25 -6.98
N THR A 104 -2.34 5.03 -7.86
CA THR A 104 -2.55 3.76 -8.56
C THR A 104 -1.38 3.45 -9.51
N THR A 105 -0.90 4.44 -10.27
CA THR A 105 0.26 4.27 -11.15
C THR A 105 1.50 3.82 -10.37
N ILE A 106 1.82 4.55 -9.29
CA ILE A 106 2.98 4.23 -8.44
C ILE A 106 2.82 2.83 -7.84
N SER A 107 1.61 2.47 -7.38
CA SER A 107 1.35 1.14 -6.80
C SER A 107 1.59 0.02 -7.80
N PHE A 108 1.12 0.15 -9.05
CA PHE A 108 1.36 -0.86 -10.08
C PHE A 108 2.82 -0.95 -10.48
N VAL A 109 3.52 0.18 -10.61
CA VAL A 109 4.95 0.20 -10.94
C VAL A 109 5.79 -0.45 -9.82
N ILE A 110 5.46 -0.21 -8.55
CA ILE A 110 6.21 -0.72 -7.40
C ILE A 110 5.89 -2.20 -7.10
N ALA A 111 4.67 -2.66 -7.37
CA ALA A 111 4.21 -4.03 -7.08
C ALA A 111 5.17 -5.16 -7.53
N PRO A 112 5.69 -5.19 -8.78
CA PRO A 112 6.62 -6.26 -9.20
C PRO A 112 7.92 -6.24 -8.41
N PHE A 113 8.46 -5.07 -8.07
CA PHE A 113 9.69 -4.96 -7.26
C PHE A 113 9.49 -5.53 -5.86
N ILE A 114 8.36 -5.21 -5.21
CA ILE A 114 8.03 -5.77 -3.89
C ILE A 114 7.85 -7.29 -3.98
N ALA A 115 7.17 -7.79 -5.01
CA ALA A 115 6.95 -9.22 -5.19
C ALA A 115 8.26 -9.99 -5.40
N ILE A 116 9.19 -9.46 -6.21
CA ILE A 116 10.53 -10.04 -6.42
C ILE A 116 11.34 -10.04 -5.11
N ALA A 117 11.35 -8.92 -4.40
CA ALA A 117 12.05 -8.81 -3.12
C ALA A 117 11.51 -9.82 -2.09
N ASN A 118 10.19 -9.98 -2.01
CA ASN A 118 9.54 -10.92 -1.11
C ASN A 118 9.90 -12.38 -1.47
N LEU A 119 9.80 -12.75 -2.75
CA LEU A 119 10.16 -14.10 -3.21
C LEU A 119 11.63 -14.42 -2.92
N ARG A 120 12.54 -13.47 -3.17
CA ARG A 120 13.98 -13.63 -2.90
C ARG A 120 14.27 -13.76 -1.40
N LEU A 121 13.57 -13.00 -0.55
CA LEU A 121 13.75 -13.04 0.90
C LEU A 121 13.30 -14.40 1.46
N VAL A 122 12.12 -14.85 1.05
CA VAL A 122 11.51 -16.11 1.51
C VAL A 122 12.28 -17.34 1.02
N THR A 123 12.97 -17.25 -0.12
CA THR A 123 13.82 -18.33 -0.67
C THR A 123 15.30 -18.21 -0.28
N SER A 124 15.67 -17.20 0.50
CA SER A 124 17.06 -16.94 0.85
C SER A 124 17.68 -18.05 1.70
N LYS A 125 19.01 -18.13 1.68
CA LYS A 125 19.79 -19.08 2.50
C LYS A 125 19.63 -18.88 4.01
N HIS A 126 19.05 -17.75 4.45
CA HIS A 126 18.92 -17.39 5.86
C HIS A 126 17.65 -17.98 6.48
N ILE A 127 16.75 -18.54 5.68
CA ILE A 127 15.55 -19.25 6.14
C ILE A 127 15.84 -20.76 6.11
N GLN A 128 15.55 -21.45 7.22
CA GLN A 128 15.70 -22.90 7.31
C GLN A 128 14.79 -23.58 6.29
N ASP A 129 15.26 -24.68 5.68
CA ASP A 129 14.55 -25.35 4.58
C ASP A 129 13.12 -25.80 4.96
N LYS A 130 12.87 -26.08 6.24
CA LYS A 130 11.54 -26.42 6.77
C LYS A 130 10.51 -25.29 6.64
N TYR A 131 10.95 -24.05 6.62
CA TYR A 131 10.09 -22.86 6.49
C TYR A 131 10.08 -22.28 5.08
N LYS A 132 10.80 -22.90 4.14
CA LYS A 132 10.76 -22.46 2.74
C LYS A 132 9.44 -22.86 2.09
N PRO A 133 8.91 -22.03 1.18
CA PRO A 133 7.67 -22.29 0.48
C PRO A 133 7.80 -23.54 -0.40
N SER A 134 6.68 -24.23 -0.62
CA SER A 134 6.64 -25.37 -1.52
C SER A 134 6.96 -24.95 -2.96
N LYS A 135 7.42 -25.89 -3.79
CA LYS A 135 7.70 -25.63 -5.22
C LYS A 135 6.48 -25.08 -5.96
N LEU A 136 5.27 -25.54 -5.63
CA LEU A 136 4.02 -25.02 -6.20
C LEU A 136 3.81 -23.54 -5.85
N MET A 137 4.03 -23.15 -4.60
CA MET A 137 3.86 -21.76 -4.17
C MET A 137 4.89 -20.83 -4.81
N ILE A 138 6.11 -21.32 -5.04
CA ILE A 138 7.14 -20.60 -5.82
C ILE A 138 6.65 -20.40 -7.26
N THR A 139 6.15 -21.43 -7.94
CA THR A 139 5.63 -21.32 -9.31
C THR A 139 4.48 -20.32 -9.40
N ILE A 140 3.52 -20.39 -8.48
CA ILE A 140 2.40 -19.42 -8.42
C ILE A 140 2.92 -18.00 -8.20
N SER A 141 3.92 -17.83 -7.34
CA SER A 141 4.54 -16.51 -7.09
C SER A 141 5.24 -15.96 -8.34
N VAL A 142 5.95 -16.81 -9.08
CA VAL A 142 6.61 -16.40 -10.33
C VAL A 142 5.59 -16.02 -11.40
N LEU A 143 4.52 -16.81 -11.57
CA LEU A 143 3.42 -16.46 -12.48
C LEU A 143 2.75 -15.13 -12.07
N GLY A 144 2.56 -14.91 -10.77
CA GLY A 144 2.05 -13.65 -10.24
C GLY A 144 2.97 -12.46 -10.53
N ILE A 145 4.29 -12.64 -10.43
CA ILE A 145 5.28 -11.60 -10.77
C ILE A 145 5.21 -11.27 -12.27
N ILE A 146 5.13 -12.28 -13.14
CA ILE A 146 4.98 -12.09 -14.59
C ILE A 146 3.70 -11.32 -14.88
N PHE A 147 2.58 -11.72 -14.27
CA PHE A 147 1.30 -11.04 -14.41
C PHE A 147 1.36 -9.58 -13.95
N LEU A 148 1.89 -9.31 -12.75
CA LEU A 148 2.04 -7.95 -12.22
C LEU A 148 2.94 -7.08 -13.10
N SER A 149 4.04 -7.64 -13.62
CA SER A 149 4.96 -6.92 -14.49
C SER A 149 4.32 -6.56 -15.83
N GLY A 150 3.60 -7.52 -16.44
CA GLY A 150 2.83 -7.27 -17.66
C GLY A 150 1.71 -6.24 -17.45
N PHE A 151 0.99 -6.35 -16.33
CA PHE A 151 -0.08 -5.41 -15.99
C PHE A 151 0.46 -3.99 -15.73
N ALA A 152 1.59 -3.86 -15.03
CA ALA A 152 2.26 -2.58 -14.82
C ALA A 152 2.68 -1.94 -16.15
N GLY A 153 3.29 -2.73 -17.06
CA GLY A 153 3.66 -2.27 -18.39
C GLY A 153 2.46 -1.82 -19.22
N PHE A 154 1.39 -2.61 -19.24
CA PHE A 154 0.14 -2.27 -19.93
C PHE A 154 -0.50 -0.99 -19.38
N TYR A 155 -0.56 -0.85 -18.05
CA TYR A 155 -1.16 0.31 -17.40
C TYR A 155 -0.37 1.59 -17.70
N VAL A 156 0.96 1.53 -17.61
CA VAL A 156 1.84 2.66 -17.99
C VAL A 156 1.63 3.02 -19.46
N TRP A 157 1.60 2.04 -20.36
CA TRP A 157 1.36 2.29 -21.78
C TRP A 157 0.03 3.04 -22.01
N LYS A 158 -1.07 2.56 -21.43
CA LYS A 158 -2.41 3.17 -21.54
C LYS A 158 -2.55 4.54 -20.85
N GLN A 159 -1.65 4.86 -19.93
CA GLN A 159 -1.66 6.17 -19.25
C GLN A 159 -0.92 7.23 -20.07
N PHE A 160 0.07 6.85 -20.89
CA PHE A 160 0.88 7.77 -21.69
C PHE A 160 0.50 7.81 -23.18
N PHE A 161 -0.17 6.78 -23.71
CA PHE A 161 -0.70 6.68 -25.08
C PHE A 161 -2.20 6.43 -25.05
#